data_AF-A0A365CXT2-F1
#
_entry.id   AF-A0A365CXT2-F1
#
_cell.length_a   1.000
_cell.length_b   1.000
_cell.length_c   1.000
_cell.angle_alpha   90.00
_cell.angle_beta   90.00
_cell.angle_gamma   90.00
#
_symmetry.space_group_name_H-M   'P 1'
#
loop_
_entity.id
_entity.type
_entity.pdbx_description
1 polymer ?
#
loop_
_entity_poly.entity_id
_entity_poly.type
_entity_poly.pdbx_seq_one_letter_code
_entity_poly.pdbx_strand_id
1 'polypeptide(L)'
;MNNENDNYGQWAAAYVLGSLAPSERIAYELHLAQCTRCTLEVAEMAGVPDLLALLTLEEVEMFTEFGAVHAPGKPKVVLTAKSTGWYAALWDLWRWHLR
;
A
#
# COMPACT_ATOMS: atom_id res chain seq x y z
N MET A 1 -12.43 -10.43 -14.29
CA MET A 1 -13.50 -9.46 -14.59
C MET A 1 -12.86 -8.07 -14.54
N ASN A 2 -12.67 -7.42 -15.68
CA ASN A 2 -12.09 -6.09 -15.77
C ASN A 2 -13.26 -5.10 -15.85
N ASN A 3 -13.63 -4.48 -14.74
CA ASN A 3 -14.65 -3.43 -14.75
C ASN A 3 -13.94 -2.10 -14.55
N GLU A 4 -13.82 -1.32 -15.62
CA GLU A 4 -13.18 0.01 -15.61
C GLU A 4 -13.86 0.98 -14.62
N ASN A 5 -15.04 0.63 -14.10
CA ASN A 5 -15.83 1.39 -13.13
C ASN A 5 -15.87 0.79 -11.71
N ASP A 6 -14.94 -0.11 -11.35
CA ASP A 6 -14.83 -0.51 -9.94
C ASP A 6 -14.07 0.54 -9.10
N ASN A 7 -14.52 0.75 -7.86
CA ASN A 7 -13.87 1.68 -6.93
C ASN A 7 -12.49 1.16 -6.45
N TYR A 8 -12.11 -0.07 -6.82
CA TYR A 8 -10.91 -0.74 -6.33
C TYR A 8 -9.63 -0.20 -6.97
N GLY A 9 -9.69 0.34 -8.19
CA GLY A 9 -8.52 0.96 -8.83
C GLY A 9 -7.91 2.12 -8.03
N GLN A 10 -8.68 2.77 -7.16
CA GLN A 10 -8.16 3.86 -6.31
C GLN A 10 -7.52 3.35 -5.00
N TRP A 11 -7.61 2.05 -4.71
CA TRP A 11 -7.20 1.48 -3.43
C TRP A 11 -5.76 0.97 -3.42
N ALA A 12 -5.08 0.89 -4.57
CA ALA A 12 -3.72 0.35 -4.68
C ALA A 12 -2.73 1.04 -3.72
N ALA A 13 -2.67 2.38 -3.75
CA ALA A 13 -1.79 3.15 -2.87
C ALA A 13 -2.13 2.97 -1.38
N ALA A 14 -3.42 3.00 -1.04
CA ALA A 14 -3.87 2.80 0.34
C ALA A 14 -3.56 1.38 0.84
N TYR A 15 -3.67 0.37 -0.03
CA TYR A 15 -3.30 -1.01 0.29
C TYR A 15 -1.79 -1.15 0.55
N VAL A 16 -0.97 -0.60 -0.34
CA VAL A 16 0.51 -0.63 -0.25
C VAL A 16 1.01 0.08 1.01
N LEU A 17 0.42 1.23 1.35
CA LEU A 17 0.76 2.00 2.55
C LEU A 17 0.07 1.49 3.82
N GLY A 18 -0.70 0.40 3.75
CA GLY A 18 -1.40 -0.17 4.91
C GLY A 18 -2.46 0.75 5.53
N SER A 19 -3.04 1.65 4.72
CA SER A 19 -4.01 2.67 5.13
C SER A 19 -5.48 2.25 4.98
N LEU A 20 -5.74 1.07 4.39
CA LEU A 20 -7.09 0.50 4.31
C LEU A 20 -7.57 -0.01 5.67
N ALA A 21 -8.86 0.13 5.95
CA ALA A 21 -9.47 -0.56 7.09
C ALA A 21 -9.39 -2.09 6.91
N PRO A 22 -9.43 -2.90 7.99
CA PRO A 22 -9.29 -4.36 7.88
C PRO A 22 -10.30 -5.02 6.92
N SER A 23 -11.54 -4.56 6.90
CA SER A 23 -12.58 -5.07 5.99
C SER A 23 -12.32 -4.71 4.53
N GLU A 24 -11.82 -3.49 4.27
CA GLU A 24 -11.47 -3.02 2.93
C GLU A 24 -10.27 -3.78 2.38
N ARG A 25 -9.28 -4.07 3.24
CA ARG A 25 -8.12 -4.88 2.89
C ARG A 25 -8.52 -6.28 2.40
N ILE A 26 -9.40 -6.97 3.15
CA ILE A 26 -9.89 -8.30 2.75
C ILE A 26 -10.66 -8.22 1.42
N ALA A 27 -11.53 -7.22 1.26
CA ALA A 27 -12.26 -7.02 0.01
C ALA A 27 -11.32 -6.78 -1.18
N TYR A 28 -10.25 -6.00 -0.98
CA TYR A 28 -9.27 -5.73 -2.01
C TYR A 28 -8.42 -6.95 -2.36
N GLU A 29 -7.99 -7.74 -1.36
CA GLU A 29 -7.24 -8.99 -1.59
C GLU A 29 -8.07 -10.00 -2.41
N LEU A 30 -9.37 -10.11 -2.14
CA LEU A 30 -10.30 -10.91 -2.95
C LEU A 30 -10.41 -10.42 -4.40
N HIS A 31 -10.36 -9.10 -4.61
CA HIS A 31 -10.36 -8.48 -5.94
C HIS A 31 -9.03 -8.71 -6.67
N LEU A 32 -7.88 -8.56 -6.00
CA LEU A 32 -6.55 -8.80 -6.56
C LEU A 32 -6.41 -10.22 -7.12
N ALA A 33 -7.01 -11.20 -6.45
CA ALA A 33 -7.02 -12.60 -6.92
C ALA A 33 -7.68 -12.79 -8.30
N GLN A 34 -8.46 -11.81 -8.79
CA GLN A 34 -9.27 -11.91 -10.00
C GLN A 34 -9.05 -10.76 -11.00
N CYS A 35 -8.15 -9.81 -10.69
CA CYS A 35 -7.92 -8.60 -11.47
C CYS A 35 -6.42 -8.33 -11.70
N THR A 36 -5.95 -8.67 -12.90
CA THR A 36 -4.55 -8.44 -13.30
C THR A 36 -4.18 -6.96 -13.30
N ARG A 37 -5.10 -6.07 -13.68
CA ARG A 37 -4.86 -4.61 -13.69
C ARG A 37 -4.51 -4.10 -12.28
N CYS A 38 -5.35 -4.36 -11.29
CA CYS A 38 -5.10 -3.91 -9.92
C CYS A 38 -3.84 -4.56 -9.32
N THR A 39 -3.53 -5.80 -9.72
CA THR A 39 -2.26 -6.42 -9.31
C THR A 39 -1.04 -5.68 -9.88
N LEU A 40 -1.09 -5.31 -11.17
CA LEU A 40 -0.01 -4.54 -11.78
C LEU A 40 0.17 -3.17 -11.11
N GLU A 41 -0.93 -2.47 -10.82
CA GLU A 41 -0.88 -1.18 -10.11
C GLU A 41 -0.23 -1.31 -8.71
N VAL A 42 -0.54 -2.38 -7.97
CA VAL A 42 0.14 -2.67 -6.69
C VAL A 42 1.63 -2.97 -6.90
N ALA A 43 1.98 -3.74 -7.94
CA ALA A 43 3.36 -4.09 -8.24
C ALA A 43 4.21 -2.86 -8.63
N GLU A 44 3.64 -1.89 -9.34
CA GLU A 44 4.30 -0.62 -9.68
C GLU A 44 4.65 0.21 -8.43
N MET A 45 3.84 0.09 -7.37
CA MET A 45 4.01 0.83 -6.12
C MET A 45 4.78 0.07 -5.02
N ALA A 46 5.15 -1.19 -5.25
CA ALA A 46 5.71 -2.07 -4.21
C ALA A 46 7.01 -1.54 -3.55
N GLY A 47 7.79 -0.72 -4.26
CA GLY A 47 9.01 -0.11 -3.73
C GLY A 47 8.81 1.20 -2.96
N VAL A 48 7.62 1.80 -3.02
CA VAL A 48 7.33 3.08 -2.35
C VAL A 48 7.48 3.00 -0.82
N PRO A 49 6.97 1.97 -0.12
CA PRO A 49 7.15 1.85 1.32
C PRO A 49 8.62 1.81 1.76
N ASP A 50 9.47 1.12 0.99
CA ASP A 50 10.90 1.02 1.29
C ASP A 50 11.61 2.37 1.13
N LEU A 51 11.26 3.15 0.10
CA LEU A 51 11.77 4.51 -0.08
C LEU A 51 11.33 5.42 1.07
N LEU A 52 10.09 5.30 1.53
CA LEU A 52 9.58 6.07 2.66
C LEU A 52 10.23 5.66 3.98
N ALA A 53 10.63 4.39 4.13
CA ALA A 53 11.34 3.90 5.32
C ALA A 53 12.76 4.46 5.48
N LEU A 54 13.32 5.08 4.43
CA LEU A 54 14.61 5.78 4.50
C LEU A 54 14.51 7.11 5.25
N LEU A 55 13.32 7.68 5.38
CA LEU A 55 13.11 8.97 6.02
C LEU A 55 13.03 8.80 7.55
N THR A 56 13.78 9.63 8.25
CA THR A 56 13.64 9.82 9.70
C THR A 56 12.45 10.74 10.01
N LEU A 57 11.96 10.67 11.24
CA LEU A 57 10.86 11.55 11.66
C LEU A 57 11.28 13.03 11.63
N GLU A 58 12.52 13.34 11.98
CA GLU A 58 13.07 14.71 11.92
C GLU A 58 13.09 15.24 10.47
N GLU A 59 13.50 14.41 9.50
CA GLU A 59 13.43 14.76 8.07
C GLU A 59 12.00 15.01 7.61
N VAL A 60 11.04 14.18 8.03
CA VAL A 60 9.61 14.38 7.71
C VAL A 60 9.10 15.69 8.33
N GLU A 61 9.44 15.98 9.58
CA GLU A 61 9.04 17.22 10.27
C GLU A 61 9.55 18.47 9.54
N MET A 62 10.79 18.45 8.99
CA MET A 62 11.31 19.54 8.16
C MET A 62 10.47 19.79 6.89
N PHE A 63 9.84 18.76 6.31
CA PHE A 63 8.98 18.92 5.13
C PHE A 63 7.58 19.46 5.46
N THR A 64 7.16 19.46 6.72
CA THR A 64 5.80 19.90 7.11
C THR A 64 5.57 21.41 7.03
N GLU A 65 6.62 22.21 6.78
CA GLU A 65 6.52 23.66 6.60
C GLU A 65 5.76 24.06 5.31
N PHE A 66 5.62 23.15 4.32
CA PHE A 66 4.95 23.43 3.04
C PHE A 66 3.48 23.00 2.96
N GLY A 67 2.86 22.55 4.06
CA GLY A 67 1.44 22.22 4.02
C GLY A 67 0.96 21.57 5.30
N ALA A 68 0.47 22.38 6.23
CA ALA A 68 -0.34 21.92 7.34
C ALA A 68 -1.65 21.31 6.80
N VAL A 69 -1.61 20.04 6.39
CA VAL A 69 -2.83 19.24 6.31
C VAL A 69 -3.32 19.10 7.75
N HIS A 70 -4.48 19.68 8.06
CA HIS A 70 -5.13 19.52 9.35
C HIS A 70 -5.43 18.04 9.61
N ALA A 71 -4.47 17.31 10.18
CA ALA A 71 -4.67 15.98 10.71
C ALA A 71 -5.34 16.11 12.09
N PRO A 72 -6.57 15.62 12.30
CA PRO A 72 -7.14 15.55 13.63
C PRO A 72 -6.37 14.48 14.41
N GLY A 73 -5.55 14.95 15.35
CA GLY A 73 -4.84 14.11 16.30
C GLY A 73 -3.45 13.71 15.83
N LYS A 74 -2.51 13.68 16.78
CA LYS A 74 -1.16 13.14 16.58
C LYS A 74 -1.34 11.73 16.00
N PRO A 75 -0.81 11.42 14.80
CA PRO A 75 -0.84 10.05 14.33
C PRO A 75 -0.10 9.23 15.38
N LYS A 76 -0.78 8.23 15.95
CA LYS A 76 -0.10 7.23 16.76
C LYS A 76 0.72 6.43 15.76
N VAL A 77 1.96 6.85 15.54
CA VAL A 77 2.96 6.14 14.74
C VAL A 77 3.24 4.84 15.47
N VAL A 78 2.42 3.83 15.19
CA VAL A 78 2.69 2.45 15.56
C VAL A 78 3.46 1.88 14.37
N LEU A 79 4.76 2.15 14.32
CA LEU A 79 5.66 1.35 13.51
C LEU A 79 5.78 -0.01 14.20
N THR A 80 4.78 -0.87 14.05
CA THR A 80 5.04 -2.31 14.16
C THR A 80 5.73 -2.74 12.88
N ALA A 81 6.96 -2.25 12.70
CA ALA A 81 7.94 -2.87 11.84
C ALA A 81 8.29 -4.22 12.47
N LYS A 82 7.37 -5.17 12.36
CA LYS A 82 7.77 -6.52 12.02
C LYS A 82 7.67 -6.56 10.51
N SER A 83 8.77 -6.21 9.86
CA SER A 83 9.11 -6.71 8.54
C SER A 83 9.20 -8.25 8.61
N THR A 84 8.05 -8.88 8.84
CA THR A 84 7.88 -10.29 8.50
C THR A 84 7.35 -10.22 7.08
N GLY A 85 8.30 -10.20 6.14
CA GLY A 85 8.03 -10.29 4.72
C GLY A 85 7.30 -11.60 4.43
N TRP A 86 5.97 -11.56 4.49
CA TRP A 86 5.14 -12.73 4.17
C TRP A 86 4.73 -12.76 2.69
N TYR A 87 5.25 -11.83 1.88
CA TYR A 87 4.79 -11.70 0.50
C TYR A 87 5.86 -11.39 -0.55
N ALA A 88 7.13 -11.11 -0.25
CA ALA A 88 8.12 -10.92 -1.32
C ALA A 88 8.35 -12.22 -2.13
N ALA A 89 8.64 -13.34 -1.45
CA ALA A 89 8.86 -14.63 -2.11
C ALA A 89 7.57 -15.27 -2.64
N LEU A 90 6.42 -15.04 -2.00
CA LEU A 90 5.13 -15.55 -2.47
C LEU A 90 4.54 -14.71 -3.61
N TRP A 91 4.82 -13.40 -3.69
CA TRP A 91 4.47 -12.58 -4.85
C TRP A 91 5.28 -12.94 -6.08
N ASP A 92 6.57 -13.24 -5.96
CA ASP A 92 7.36 -13.72 -7.11
C ASP A 92 6.83 -15.05 -7.65
N LEU A 93 6.37 -15.96 -6.77
CA LEU A 93 5.72 -17.21 -7.16
C LEU A 93 4.34 -16.99 -7.81
N TRP A 94 3.57 -16.00 -7.34
CA TRP A 94 2.29 -15.64 -7.94
C TRP A 94 2.48 -14.91 -9.29
N ARG A 95 3.51 -14.07 -9.43
CA ARG A 95 3.94 -13.39 -10.67
C ARG A 95 4.33 -14.37 -11.79
N TRP A 96 4.83 -15.56 -11.44
CA TRP A 96 5.18 -16.62 -12.40
C TRP A 96 3.98 -17.45 -12.90
N HIS A 97 2.86 -17.48 -12.17
CA HIS A 97 1.69 -18.31 -12.51
C HIS A 97 0.63 -17.62 -13.37
N LEU A 98 0.81 -16.35 -13.74
CA LEU A 98 -0.10 -15.56 -14.59
C LEU A 98 0.49 -15.24 -15.98
N ARG A 99 1.31 -16.15 -16.53
CA ARG A 99 1.70 -16.14 -17.95
C ARG A 99 0.80 -17.06 -18.77
#